data_AF-Q6Q7J3-F1
#
_entry.id   AF-Q6Q7J3-F1
#
_cell.length_a   1.000
_cell.length_b   1.000
_cell.length_c   1.000
_cell.angle_alpha   90.00
_cell.angle_beta   90.00
_cell.angle_gamma   90.00
#
_symmetry.space_group_name_H-M   'P 1'
#
loop_
_entity.id
_entity.type
_entity.pdbx_description
1 polymer ?
#
loop_
_entity_poly.entity_id
_entity_poly.type
_entity_poly.pdbx_seq_one_letter_code
_entity_poly.pdbx_strand_id
1 'polypeptide(L)'
;KDYLLRHCKYLIRKHRFEEKAQMDPLSALKYLQNDLYITVDHSDPEETKEFQLLASALFKSGSDFTALGFSDVDHTYAQRTQLFDTLVNFFPDSMTPPKGNLVDLITL
;
A
#
# COMPACT_ATOMS: atom_id res chain seq x y z
N LYS A 1 20.35 4.61 0.00
CA LYS A 1 19.63 3.99 -1.15
C LYS A 1 18.82 2.78 -0.70
N ASP A 2 19.34 1.93 0.18
CA ASP A 2 18.61 0.76 0.70
C ASP A 2 17.34 1.09 1.49
N TYR A 3 17.32 2.22 2.22
CA TYR A 3 16.12 2.68 2.95
C TYR A 3 14.93 2.95 2.01
N LEU A 4 15.14 3.61 0.87
CA LEU A 4 14.09 3.86 -0.13
C LEU A 4 13.54 2.56 -0.70
N LEU A 5 14.41 1.61 -1.07
CA LEU A 5 14.00 0.29 -1.55
C LEU A 5 13.23 -0.50 -0.49
N ARG A 6 13.63 -0.41 0.78
CA ARG A 6 12.92 -1.02 1.91
C ARG A 6 11.54 -0.37 2.10
N HIS A 7 11.48 0.96 2.08
CA HIS A 7 10.24 1.71 2.22
C HIS A 7 9.26 1.45 1.07
N CYS A 8 9.73 1.44 -0.18
CA CYS A 8 8.91 1.06 -1.34
C CYS A 8 8.38 -0.38 -1.23
N LYS A 9 9.23 -1.32 -0.79
CA LYS A 9 8.80 -2.71 -0.54
C LYS A 9 7.74 -2.75 0.56
N TYR A 10 7.94 -2.05 1.66
CA TYR A 10 6.98 -1.96 2.76
C TYR A 10 5.63 -1.43 2.27
N LEU A 11 5.60 -0.33 1.51
CA LEU A 11 4.36 0.23 0.96
C LEU A 11 3.59 -0.76 0.08
N ILE A 12 4.29 -1.46 -0.82
CA ILE A 12 3.66 -2.49 -1.68
C ILE A 12 3.10 -3.64 -0.85
N ARG A 13 3.85 -4.07 0.19
CA ARG A 13 3.43 -5.17 1.07
C ARG A 13 2.27 -4.75 1.97
N LYS A 14 2.23 -3.51 2.45
CA LYS A 14 1.13 -2.91 3.22
C LYS A 14 -0.17 -2.90 2.42
N HIS A 15 -0.15 -2.36 1.21
CA HIS A 15 -1.33 -2.40 0.32
C HIS A 15 -1.80 -3.82 0.04
N ARG A 16 -0.87 -4.75 -0.24
CA ARG A 16 -1.22 -6.16 -0.47
C ARG A 16 -1.80 -6.85 0.77
N PHE A 17 -1.39 -6.43 1.96
CA PHE A 17 -2.01 -6.89 3.22
C PHE A 17 -3.43 -6.36 3.34
N GLU A 18 -3.68 -5.07 3.06
CA GLU A 18 -5.00 -4.46 3.12
C GLU A 18 -5.99 -5.14 2.15
N GLU A 19 -5.57 -5.37 0.90
CA GLU A 19 -6.37 -6.13 -0.09
C GLU A 19 -6.69 -7.55 0.41
N LYS A 20 -5.71 -8.21 1.05
CA LYS A 20 -5.93 -9.56 1.61
C LYS A 20 -6.83 -9.53 2.84
N ALA A 21 -6.72 -8.52 3.69
CA ALA A 21 -7.51 -8.40 4.91
C ALA A 21 -9.00 -8.22 4.59
N GLN A 22 -9.31 -7.58 3.46
CA GLN A 22 -10.67 -7.46 2.92
C GLN A 22 -11.26 -8.80 2.46
N MET A 23 -10.48 -9.60 1.74
CA MET A 23 -10.97 -10.86 1.15
C MET A 23 -10.91 -12.04 2.12
N ASP A 24 -9.78 -12.22 2.78
CA ASP A 24 -9.51 -13.33 3.70
C ASP A 24 -8.59 -12.87 4.84
N PRO A 25 -9.17 -12.44 5.97
CA PRO A 25 -8.42 -11.99 7.16
C PRO A 25 -7.41 -13.03 7.66
N LEU A 26 -7.68 -14.33 7.50
CA LEU A 26 -6.80 -15.38 8.01
C LEU A 26 -5.53 -15.51 7.16
N SER A 27 -5.67 -15.44 5.82
CA SER A 27 -4.53 -15.34 4.91
C SER A 27 -3.77 -14.02 5.07
N ALA A 28 -4.47 -12.93 5.33
CA ALA A 28 -3.86 -11.63 5.58
C ALA A 28 -2.99 -11.66 6.86
N LEU A 29 -3.46 -12.30 7.93
CA LEU A 29 -2.67 -12.47 9.15
C LEU A 29 -1.38 -13.28 8.89
N LYS A 30 -1.47 -14.38 8.14
CA LYS A 30 -0.28 -15.15 7.73
C LYS A 30 0.68 -14.31 6.90
N TYR A 31 0.15 -13.48 6.01
CA TYR A 31 0.95 -12.58 5.19
C TYR A 31 1.63 -11.49 6.03
N LEU A 32 0.92 -10.92 6.99
CA LEU A 32 1.45 -9.93 7.95
C LEU A 32 2.64 -10.51 8.73
N GLN A 33 2.49 -11.74 9.23
CA GLN A 33 3.51 -12.41 10.04
C GLN A 33 4.76 -12.84 9.25
N ASN A 34 4.62 -13.17 7.96
CA ASN A 34 5.75 -13.68 7.16
C ASN A 34 6.35 -12.61 6.26
N ASP A 35 5.53 -12.01 5.39
CA ASP A 35 6.00 -11.13 4.31
C ASP A 35 6.16 -9.68 4.76
N LEU A 36 5.26 -9.19 5.63
CA LEU A 36 5.28 -7.79 6.06
C LEU A 36 6.24 -7.60 7.24
N TYR A 37 6.30 -8.56 8.16
CA TYR A 37 7.22 -8.57 9.30
C TYR A 37 8.69 -8.40 8.90
N ILE A 38 9.14 -9.07 7.83
CA ILE A 38 10.53 -9.00 7.35
C ILE A 38 10.88 -7.65 6.69
N THR A 39 9.86 -6.88 6.29
CA THR A 39 10.05 -5.58 5.62
C THR A 39 9.99 -4.40 6.57
N VAL A 40 9.47 -4.60 7.78
CA VAL A 40 9.36 -3.58 8.83
C VAL A 40 10.65 -3.51 9.64
N ASP A 41 11.10 -2.30 9.90
CA ASP A 41 12.21 -2.04 10.81
C ASP A 41 11.72 -2.03 12.26
N HIS A 42 11.89 -3.15 12.97
CA HIS A 42 11.50 -3.27 14.39
C HIS A 42 12.41 -2.47 15.34
N SER A 43 13.47 -1.84 14.82
CA SER A 43 14.26 -0.88 15.59
C SER A 43 13.63 0.52 15.59
N ASP A 44 12.70 0.79 14.66
CA ASP A 44 11.94 2.03 14.61
C ASP A 44 10.61 1.89 15.37
N PRO A 45 10.41 2.66 16.46
CA PRO A 45 9.16 2.65 17.21
C PRO A 45 7.95 3.13 16.38
N GLU A 46 8.15 3.97 15.35
CA GLU A 46 7.05 4.42 14.48
C GLU A 46 6.57 3.30 13.56
N GLU A 47 7.49 2.64 12.83
CA GLU A 47 7.15 1.51 11.96
C GLU A 47 6.55 0.33 12.74
N THR A 48 7.08 0.05 13.93
CA THR A 48 6.56 -0.99 14.82
C THR A 48 5.13 -0.67 15.28
N LYS A 49 4.83 0.59 15.57
CA LYS A 49 3.49 1.04 15.94
C LYS A 49 2.52 0.90 14.77
N GLU A 50 2.92 1.29 13.56
CA GLU A 50 2.11 1.07 12.35
C GLU A 50 1.83 -0.42 12.11
N PHE A 51 2.84 -1.27 12.27
CA PHE A 51 2.69 -2.72 12.13
C PHE A 51 1.68 -3.30 13.13
N GLN A 52 1.74 -2.87 14.40
CA GLN A 52 0.78 -3.28 15.43
C GLN A 52 -0.64 -2.76 15.15
N LEU A 53 -0.77 -1.55 14.60
CA LEU A 53 -2.05 -1.00 14.17
C LEU A 53 -2.67 -1.81 13.03
N LEU A 54 -1.87 -2.22 12.04
CA LEU A 54 -2.32 -3.10 10.94
C LEU A 54 -2.83 -4.44 11.47
N ALA A 55 -2.09 -5.05 12.41
CA ALA A 55 -2.53 -6.27 13.09
C ALA A 55 -3.84 -6.05 13.85
N SER A 56 -3.95 -4.95 14.59
CA SER A 56 -5.14 -4.60 15.38
C SER A 56 -6.36 -4.33 14.50
N ALA A 57 -6.16 -3.73 13.33
CA ALA A 57 -7.21 -3.47 12.35
C ALA A 57 -7.86 -4.77 11.84
N LEU A 58 -7.09 -5.86 11.74
CA LEU A 58 -7.59 -7.17 11.35
C LEU A 58 -8.60 -7.76 12.37
N PHE A 59 -8.47 -7.39 13.64
CA PHE A 59 -9.31 -7.90 14.73
C PHE A 59 -10.44 -6.93 15.13
N LYS A 60 -10.46 -5.71 14.58
CA LYS A 60 -11.60 -4.80 14.74
C LYS A 60 -12.74 -5.33 13.86
N SER A 61 -13.64 -6.05 14.53
CA SER A 61 -14.85 -6.69 13.99
C SER A 61 -15.59 -5.84 12.94
N GLY A 62 -16.10 -6.52 11.91
CA GLY A 62 -16.59 -5.97 10.63
C GLY A 62 -17.82 -5.05 10.64
N SER A 63 -18.00 -4.20 11.66
CA SER A 63 -18.91 -3.06 11.64
C SER A 63 -18.21 -1.74 11.27
N ASP A 64 -16.91 -1.62 11.56
CA ASP A 64 -16.11 -0.41 11.29
C ASP A 64 -15.19 -0.55 10.07
N PHE A 65 -15.05 -1.77 9.54
CA PHE A 65 -14.56 -1.94 8.19
C PHE A 65 -15.69 -1.51 7.26
N THR A 66 -15.88 -0.20 7.12
CA THR A 66 -16.73 0.36 6.09
C THR A 66 -16.19 -0.19 4.78
N ALA A 67 -16.82 -1.27 4.30
CA ALA A 67 -16.98 -1.54 2.90
C ALA A 67 -17.65 -0.28 2.35
N LEU A 68 -16.84 0.76 2.08
CA LEU A 68 -17.26 1.95 1.38
C LEU A 68 -17.77 1.43 0.05
N GLY A 69 -19.10 1.37 -0.09
CA GLY A 69 -19.85 0.79 -1.20
C GLY A 69 -19.68 1.54 -2.52
N PHE A 70 -18.43 1.83 -2.88
CA PHE A 70 -17.99 2.00 -4.24
C PHE A 70 -17.66 0.60 -4.76
N SER A 71 -17.83 0.35 -6.06
CA SER A 71 -17.39 -0.90 -6.70
C SER A 71 -16.02 -1.28 -6.17
N ASP A 72 -15.88 -2.45 -5.54
CA ASP A 72 -14.65 -2.96 -4.91
C ASP A 72 -13.41 -2.84 -5.86
N VAL A 73 -13.69 -2.90 -7.16
CA VAL A 73 -12.75 -2.70 -8.26
C VAL A 73 -12.23 -1.25 -8.37
N ASP A 74 -13.10 -0.25 -8.24
CA ASP A 74 -12.73 1.17 -8.37
C ASP A 74 -11.91 1.66 -7.18
N HIS A 75 -12.22 1.16 -5.96
CA HIS A 75 -11.44 1.49 -4.78
C HIS A 75 -10.03 0.88 -4.83
N THR A 76 -9.95 -0.41 -5.19
CA THR A 76 -8.66 -1.10 -5.38
C THR A 76 -7.83 -0.43 -6.48
N TYR A 77 -8.46 -0.04 -7.59
CA TYR A 77 -7.78 0.66 -8.69
C TYR A 77 -7.26 2.03 -8.26
N ALA A 78 -8.07 2.82 -7.53
CA ALA A 78 -7.65 4.11 -6.99
C ALA A 78 -6.48 3.97 -6.00
N GLN A 79 -6.55 3.01 -5.08
CA GLN A 79 -5.48 2.73 -4.12
C GLN A 79 -4.18 2.31 -4.81
N ARG A 80 -4.25 1.47 -5.84
CA ARG A 80 -3.07 1.05 -6.63
C ARG A 80 -2.48 2.20 -7.44
N THR A 81 -3.32 3.08 -7.99
CA THR A 81 -2.88 4.27 -8.73
C THR A 81 -2.15 5.23 -7.79
N GLN A 82 -2.70 5.51 -6.61
CA GLN A 82 -2.05 6.35 -5.60
C GLN A 82 -0.71 5.75 -5.10
N LEU A 83 -0.66 4.44 -4.89
CA LEU A 83 0.58 3.75 -4.55
C LEU A 83 1.61 3.91 -5.67
N PHE A 84 1.21 3.74 -6.92
CA PHE A 84 2.09 3.92 -8.07
C PHE A 84 2.63 5.35 -8.15
N ASP A 85 1.78 6.36 -8.02
CA ASP A 85 2.20 7.77 -8.03
C ASP A 85 3.18 8.08 -6.87
N THR A 86 2.90 7.53 -5.69
CA THR A 86 3.79 7.66 -4.53
C THR A 86 5.14 6.99 -4.79
N LEU A 87 5.14 5.79 -5.36
CA LEU A 87 6.37 5.06 -5.73
C LEU A 87 7.17 5.80 -6.79
N VAL A 88 6.50 6.35 -7.81
CA VAL A 88 7.09 7.13 -8.88
C VAL A 88 7.85 8.34 -8.35
N ASN A 89 7.39 9.01 -7.28
CA ASN A 89 8.13 10.11 -6.65
C ASN A 89 9.47 9.70 -6.02
N PHE A 90 9.67 8.41 -5.73
CA PHE A 90 10.94 7.90 -5.19
C PHE A 90 11.98 7.55 -6.26
N PHE A 91 11.59 7.52 -7.55
CA PHE A 91 12.49 7.24 -8.66
C PHE A 91 12.90 8.52 -9.39
N PRO A 92 14.12 8.57 -9.96
CA PRO A 92 14.58 9.74 -10.72
C PRO A 92 13.75 9.95 -12.00
N ASP A 93 13.67 11.20 -12.46
CA ASP A 93 12.85 11.63 -13.62
C ASP A 93 13.13 10.86 -14.93
N SER A 94 14.28 10.20 -15.04
CA SER A 94 14.65 9.36 -16.19
C SER A 94 14.03 7.94 -16.17
N MET A 95 13.48 7.52 -15.03
CA MET A 95 12.85 6.19 -14.82
C MET A 95 11.36 6.29 -14.53
N THR A 96 10.81 7.50 -14.50
CA THR A 96 9.41 7.76 -14.20
C THR A 96 8.70 8.24 -15.47
N PRO A 97 7.41 7.92 -15.63
CA PRO A 97 6.65 8.48 -16.72
C PRO A 97 6.66 10.02 -16.62
N PRO A 98 6.73 10.73 -17.77
CA PRO A 98 6.72 12.18 -17.78
C PRO A 98 5.48 12.70 -17.06
N LYS A 99 5.65 13.68 -16.17
CA LYS A 99 4.58 14.27 -15.35
C LYS A 99 3.52 15.04 -16.16
N GLY A 100 3.67 15.09 -17.49
CA GLY A 100 2.73 15.71 -18.41
C GLY A 100 1.63 14.74 -18.81
N ASN A 101 0.38 15.20 -18.79
CA ASN A 101 -0.74 14.40 -19.23
C ASN A 101 -0.72 14.28 -20.76
N LEU A 102 -0.95 13.09 -21.32
CA LEU A 102 -0.93 12.88 -22.79
C LEU A 102 -1.94 13.78 -23.53
N VAL A 103 -2.94 14.27 -22.80
CA VAL A 103 -3.97 15.19 -23.30
C VAL A 103 -3.42 16.59 -23.59
N ASP A 104 -2.37 17.03 -22.86
CA ASP A 104 -1.71 18.32 -23.08
C ASP A 104 -0.83 18.35 -24.35
N LEU A 105 -0.54 17.17 -24.92
CA LEU A 105 0.20 17.03 -26.18
C LEU A 105 -0.71 17.06 -27.41
N ILE A 106 -2.04 17.01 -27.21
CA ILE A 106 -3.01 17.18 -28.29
C ILE A 106 -3.30 18.68 -28.39
N THR A 107 -2.51 19.37 -29.20
CA THR A 107 -2.91 20.70 -29.69
C THR A 107 -4.00 20.49 -30.75
N LEU A 108 -5.19 21.02 -30.48
CA LEU A 108 -6.32 21.03 -31.43
C LEU A 108 -6.06 22.02 -32.57
#